data_AF-A0A7V6BY54-F1
#
_entry.id   AF-A0A7V6BY54-F1
#
_cell.length_a   1.000
_cell.length_b   1.000
_cell.length_c   1.000
_cell.angle_alpha   90.00
_cell.angle_beta   90.00
_cell.angle_gamma   90.00
#
_symmetry.space_group_name_H-M   'P 1'
#
loop_
_entity.id
_entity.type
_entity.pdbx_description
1 polymer ?
#
loop_
_entity_poly.entity_id
_entity_poly.type
_entity_poly.pdbx_seq_one_letter_code
_entity_poly.pdbx_strand_id
1 'polypeptide(L)' 'MEMIRDHIAANLGIETDDFDYAPFSQQGGVGKVHQLLGAELHVITDELNKALAA' A
#
# COMPACT_ATOMS: atom_id res chain seq x y z
N MET A 1 -6.03 -2.04 -16.61
CA MET A 1 -5.19 -2.13 -15.39
C MET A 1 -5.62 -1.01 -14.43
N GLU A 2 -6.88 -1.04 -14.00
CA GLU A 2 -7.44 -0.02 -13.08
C GLU A 2 -7.84 -0.63 -11.74
N MET A 3 -7.86 -1.96 -11.61
CA MET A 3 -8.43 -2.63 -10.44
C MET A 3 -7.71 -2.32 -9.12
N ILE A 4 -6.39 -2.10 -9.10
CA ILE A 4 -5.67 -1.70 -7.87
C ILE A 4 -5.91 -0.25 -7.53
N ARG A 5 -5.94 0.62 -8.55
CA ARG A 5 -6.22 2.04 -8.35
C ARG A 5 -7.62 2.22 -7.79
N ASP A 6 -8.58 1.50 -8.36
CA ASP A 6 -9.96 1.50 -7.93
C ASP A 6 -10.13 0.81 -6.57
N HIS A 7 -9.34 -0.21 -6.24
CA HIS A 7 -9.37 -0.83 -4.90
C HIS A 7 -8.83 0.10 -3.82
N ILE A 8 -7.66 0.73 -4.04
CA ILE A 8 -7.08 1.72 -3.13
C ILE A 8 -7.99 2.95 -3.00
N ALA A 9 -8.60 3.41 -4.11
CA ALA A 9 -9.52 4.53 -4.10
C ALA A 9 -10.89 4.20 -3.46
N ALA A 10 -11.36 2.95 -3.58
CA ALA A 10 -12.65 2.52 -3.02
C ALA A 10 -12.59 2.23 -1.51
N ASN A 11 -11.44 1.80 -0.99
CA ASN A 11 -11.26 1.48 0.44
C ASN A 11 -10.77 2.67 1.30
N LEU A 12 -10.57 3.87 0.73
CA LEU A 12 -10.18 5.09 1.46
C LEU A 12 -8.87 4.95 2.28
N GLY A 13 -8.01 3.99 1.95
CA GLY A 13 -6.74 3.76 2.63
C GLY A 13 -5.94 2.61 2.01
N ILE A 14 -4.64 2.63 2.29
CA ILE A 14 -3.67 1.58 2.04
C ILE A 14 -3.45 0.87 3.38
N GLU A 15 -3.67 -0.44 3.39
CA GLU A 15 -3.33 -1.34 4.49
C GLU A 15 -2.11 -2.19 4.13
N THR A 16 -1.50 -2.82 5.13
CA THR A 16 -0.34 -3.69 4.88
C THR A 16 -0.71 -4.87 3.98
N ASP A 17 -1.94 -5.37 4.11
CA ASP A 17 -2.46 -6.50 3.35
C ASP A 17 -2.64 -6.15 1.85
N ASP A 18 -2.72 -4.86 1.49
CA ASP A 18 -2.77 -4.42 0.09
C ASP A 18 -1.50 -4.81 -0.69
N PHE A 19 -0.37 -4.97 0.01
CA PHE A 19 0.88 -5.40 -0.60
C PHE A 19 0.92 -6.89 -0.96
N ASP A 20 -0.04 -7.69 -0.49
CA ASP A 20 -0.19 -9.10 -0.91
C ASP A 20 -0.95 -9.26 -2.23
N TYR A 21 -1.55 -8.18 -2.74
CA TYR A 21 -2.19 -8.18 -4.05
C TYR A 21 -1.23 -7.76 -5.16
N ALA A 22 -1.50 -8.23 -6.39
CA ALA A 22 -0.79 -7.72 -7.56
C ALA A 22 -1.05 -6.20 -7.69
N PRO A 23 -0.12 -5.38 -8.22
CA PRO A 23 1.18 -5.77 -8.74
C PRO A 23 2.25 -5.95 -7.64
N PHE A 24 1.96 -5.59 -6.39
CA PHE A 24 2.94 -5.59 -5.30
C PHE A 24 3.46 -7.00 -5.01
N SER A 25 2.59 -8.00 -4.92
CA SER A 25 3.01 -9.39 -4.71
C SER A 25 3.90 -9.94 -5.81
N GLN A 26 3.77 -9.44 -7.06
CA GLN A 26 4.65 -9.79 -8.17
C GLN A 26 6.01 -9.10 -8.10
N GLN A 27 6.11 -8.02 -7.33
CA GLN A 27 7.33 -7.23 -7.09
C GLN A 27 7.98 -7.56 -5.72
N GLY A 28 7.53 -8.63 -5.07
CA GLY A 28 8.07 -9.11 -3.78
C GLY A 28 7.20 -8.80 -2.55
N GLY A 29 6.02 -8.21 -2.75
CA GLY A 29 4.93 -8.08 -1.78
C GLY A 29 5.30 -7.41 -0.46
N VAL A 30 4.61 -7.80 0.61
CA VAL A 30 4.83 -7.32 1.98
C VAL A 30 6.31 -7.45 2.40
N GLY A 31 6.96 -8.56 2.06
CA GLY A 31 8.37 -8.79 2.40
C GLY A 31 9.31 -7.75 1.78
N LYS A 32 9.10 -7.38 0.51
CA LYS A 32 9.91 -6.36 -0.17
C LYS A 32 9.64 -4.97 0.38
N VAL A 33 8.38 -4.68 0.69
CA VAL A 33 7.96 -3.39 1.25
C VAL A 33 8.55 -3.20 2.66
N HIS A 34 8.52 -4.23 3.51
CA HIS A 34 9.22 -4.21 4.80
C HIS A 34 10.73 -4.08 4.66
N GLN A 35 11.35 -4.68 3.63
CA GLN A 35 12.79 -4.51 3.41
C GLN A 35 13.16 -3.07 3.02
N LEU A 36 12.32 -2.42 2.22
CA LEU A 36 12.58 -1.08 1.69
C LEU A 36 12.24 0.01 2.69
N LEU A 37 11.11 -0.11 3.39
CA LEU A 37 10.56 0.93 4.25
C LEU A 37 10.73 0.62 5.74
N GLY A 38 10.93 -0.65 6.11
CA GLY A 38 11.26 -1.06 7.48
C GLY A 38 10.29 -0.49 8.52
N ALA A 39 10.85 0.27 9.46
CA ALA A 39 10.10 0.93 10.52
C ALA A 39 9.28 2.14 10.03
N GLU A 40 9.63 2.72 8.90
CA GLU A 40 8.95 3.89 8.32
C GLU A 40 7.70 3.48 7.53
N LEU A 41 7.52 2.18 7.24
CA LEU A 41 6.36 1.68 6.51
C LEU A 41 5.05 2.21 7.08
N HIS A 42 4.86 2.12 8.40
CA HIS A 42 3.64 2.58 9.05
C HIS A 42 3.45 4.10 8.91
N VAL A 43 4.53 4.88 9.04
CA VAL A 43 4.48 6.35 8.95
C VAL A 43 4.13 6.79 7.52
N ILE A 44 4.78 6.20 6.52
CA ILE A 44 4.55 6.52 5.11
C ILE A 44 3.13 6.12 4.70
N THR A 45 2.66 4.94 5.10
CA THR A 45 1.29 4.49 4.82
C THR A 45 0.26 5.43 5.47
N ASP A 46 0.50 5.88 6.71
CA ASP A 46 -0.39 6.80 7.42
C ASP A 46 -0.41 8.20 6.77
N GLU A 47 0.74 8.69 6.29
CA GLU A 47 0.82 9.94 5.51
C GLU A 47 0.09 9.85 4.18
N LEU A 48 0.26 8.74 3.45
CA LEU A 48 -0.45 8.49 2.19
C LEU A 48 -1.97 8.44 2.41
N ASN A 49 -2.43 7.76 3.46
CA ASN A 49 -3.85 7.66 3.80
C ASN A 49 -4.44 9.03 4.18
N LYS A 50 -3.71 9.84 4.96
CA LYS A 50 -4.12 11.22 5.27
C LYS A 50 -4.25 12.09 4.02
N ALA A 51 -3.33 11.95 3.07
CA ALA A 51 -3.38 12.69 1.81
C ALA A 51 -4.55 12.25 0.91
N LEU A 52 -4.91 10.96 0.95
CA LEU A 52 -6.06 10.38 0.22
C LEU A 52 -7.42 10.79 0.82
N ALA A 53 -7.48 11.00 2.14
CA ALA A 53 -8.70 11.39 2.85
C ALA A 53 -9.02 12.90 2.78
N ALA A 54 -8.14 13.72 2.19
CA ALA A 54 -8.26 15.17 2.07
C ALA A 54 -8.85 15.60 0.71
#